data_AF-A0A7J7SRA4-F1
#
_entry.id   AF-A0A7J7SRA4-F1
#
_cell.length_a   1.000
_cell.length_b   1.000
_cell.length_c   1.000
_cell.angle_alpha   90.00
_cell.angle_beta   90.00
_cell.angle_gamma   90.00
#
_symmetry.space_group_name_H-M   'P 1'
#
loop_
_entity.id
_entity.type
_entity.pdbx_description
1 polymer ?
#
loop_
_entity_poly.entity_id
_entity_poly.type
_entity_poly.pdbx_seq_one_letter_code
_entity_poly.pdbx_strand_id
1 'polypeptide(L)'
;MAGPGNQRPVEGQTHSVFLLTLLLCLQPGLGNPHLAKNYSWEVTHTIVGTVIGSVVGVGAPIIRTDLCKLFGLNWGNSCSQTALAGCGSGGHPPVTRGRGYGCGDLALEQELWHTQHYACLREGGSNCRGEGDFYCAFWGCETLALWKKPLTDKLLHLTREVRPGVPKKNCTVGNCNFILLMPLAWWTHQWEGGKTWGLRLYVSGRDPGQLFTIQRQTLTRRLNPIGPLRPLDKPGMPSLPQHPAPAKPPGSP
;
A
#
# COMPACT_ATOMS: atom_id res chain seq x y z
N MET A 1 -29.53 31.27 -72.36
CA MET A 1 -29.66 31.64 -70.93
C MET A 1 -29.43 30.39 -70.09
N ALA A 2 -28.30 30.33 -69.37
CA ALA A 2 -28.08 29.52 -68.17
C ALA A 2 -26.73 29.99 -67.57
N GLY A 3 -26.74 30.51 -66.35
CA GLY A 3 -25.59 31.16 -65.69
C GLY A 3 -24.67 30.21 -64.92
N PRO A 4 -23.55 30.71 -64.37
CA PRO A 4 -22.55 29.89 -63.67
C PRO A 4 -22.99 29.58 -62.24
N GLY A 5 -22.76 28.34 -61.82
CA GLY A 5 -23.07 27.83 -60.48
C GLY A 5 -22.13 28.39 -59.41
N ASN A 6 -22.72 28.99 -58.39
CA ASN A 6 -22.05 29.57 -57.22
C ASN A 6 -21.69 28.46 -56.22
N GLN A 7 -20.40 28.25 -55.94
CA GLN A 7 -19.96 27.35 -54.86
C GLN A 7 -20.08 28.07 -53.50
N ARG A 8 -20.76 27.45 -52.54
CA ARG A 8 -20.82 27.96 -51.14
C ARG A 8 -19.52 27.65 -50.40
N PRO A 9 -19.04 28.54 -49.51
CA PRO A 9 -17.88 28.25 -48.67
C PRO A 9 -18.22 27.18 -47.63
N VAL A 10 -17.30 26.24 -47.43
CA VAL A 10 -17.36 25.20 -46.39
C VAL A 10 -16.93 25.83 -45.06
N GLU A 11 -17.85 26.54 -44.41
CA GLU A 11 -17.60 27.32 -43.18
C GLU A 11 -17.77 26.50 -41.87
N GLY A 12 -18.02 25.19 -41.99
CA GLY A 12 -18.24 24.29 -40.84
C GLY A 12 -17.06 23.40 -40.45
N GLN A 13 -16.01 23.30 -41.29
CA GLN A 13 -14.96 22.28 -41.12
C GLN A 13 -13.76 22.77 -40.29
N THR A 14 -13.49 24.08 -40.31
CA THR A 14 -12.38 24.72 -39.56
C THR A 14 -12.66 24.79 -38.06
N HIS A 15 -13.88 25.11 -37.65
CA HIS A 15 -14.24 25.20 -36.21
C HIS A 15 -14.17 23.85 -35.50
N SER A 16 -14.60 22.77 -36.16
CA SER A 16 -14.61 21.43 -35.56
C SER A 16 -13.19 20.87 -35.37
N VAL A 17 -12.26 21.20 -36.28
CA VAL A 17 -10.85 20.78 -36.17
C VAL A 17 -10.12 21.56 -35.07
N PHE A 18 -10.41 22.86 -34.92
CA PHE A 18 -9.86 23.69 -33.85
C PHE A 18 -10.32 23.25 -32.46
N LEU A 19 -11.60 22.90 -32.30
CA LEU A 19 -12.11 22.35 -31.03
C LEU A 19 -11.47 21.00 -30.70
N LEU A 20 -11.29 20.12 -31.69
CA LEU A 20 -10.66 18.81 -31.48
C LEU A 20 -9.18 18.93 -31.11
N THR A 21 -8.45 19.87 -31.73
CA THR A 21 -7.04 20.15 -31.39
C THR A 21 -6.89 20.80 -30.02
N LEU A 22 -7.79 21.71 -29.64
CA LEU A 22 -7.79 22.29 -28.29
C LEU A 22 -8.09 21.23 -27.21
N LEU A 23 -9.02 20.31 -27.47
CA LEU A 23 -9.34 19.17 -26.60
C LEU A 23 -8.19 18.15 -26.49
N LEU A 24 -7.43 17.93 -27.56
CA LEU A 24 -6.21 17.09 -27.56
C LEU A 24 -5.04 17.75 -26.81
N CYS A 25 -4.90 19.08 -26.90
CA CYS A 25 -3.88 19.84 -26.16
C CYS A 25 -4.22 20.01 -24.66
N LEU A 26 -5.49 19.86 -24.28
CA LEU A 26 -5.94 19.87 -22.88
C LEU A 26 -5.82 18.50 -22.19
N GLN A 27 -5.29 17.47 -22.87
CA GLN A 27 -4.91 16.26 -22.17
C GLN A 27 -3.82 16.63 -21.16
N PRO A 28 -4.03 16.41 -19.85
CA PRO A 28 -2.96 16.58 -18.88
C PRO A 28 -1.83 15.70 -19.36
N GLY A 29 -0.70 16.34 -19.71
CA GLY A 29 0.41 15.68 -20.36
C GLY A 29 0.67 14.35 -19.67
N LEU A 30 0.67 13.26 -20.45
CA LEU A 30 1.04 11.94 -19.95
C LEU A 30 2.39 12.10 -19.27
N GLY A 31 2.37 12.23 -17.94
CA GLY A 31 3.57 12.36 -17.15
C GLY A 31 4.46 11.17 -17.50
N ASN A 32 5.77 11.40 -17.60
CA ASN A 32 6.73 10.38 -17.99
C ASN A 32 6.39 9.04 -17.29
N PRO A 33 6.02 7.99 -18.04
CA PRO A 33 5.50 6.73 -17.47
C PRO A 33 6.56 5.99 -16.64
N HIS A 34 7.82 6.37 -16.76
CA HIS A 34 8.95 5.83 -15.99
C HIS A 34 9.21 6.59 -14.69
N LEU A 35 8.44 7.64 -14.36
CA LEU A 35 8.60 8.33 -13.09
C LEU A 35 8.22 7.39 -11.94
N ALA A 36 9.11 7.29 -10.96
CA ALA A 36 8.84 6.59 -9.72
C ALA A 36 7.61 7.22 -9.05
N LYS A 37 6.57 6.41 -8.87
CA LYS A 37 5.35 6.77 -8.15
C LYS A 37 5.45 6.25 -6.73
N ASN A 38 5.16 7.11 -5.77
CA ASN A 38 4.94 6.67 -4.40
C ASN A 38 3.52 6.11 -4.29
N TYR A 39 3.42 4.98 -3.62
CA TYR A 39 2.15 4.35 -3.31
C TYR A 39 1.94 4.36 -1.80
N SER A 40 0.72 4.67 -1.36
CA SER A 40 0.26 4.32 -0.02
C SER A 40 -0.33 2.91 -0.09
N TRP A 41 0.14 2.04 0.78
CA TRP A 41 -0.40 0.70 0.97
C TRP A 41 -1.03 0.60 2.35
N GLU A 42 -2.25 0.13 2.40
CA GLU A 42 -3.00 -0.04 3.63
C GLU A 42 -3.54 -1.46 3.74
N VAL A 43 -3.45 -2.01 4.94
CA VAL A 43 -4.09 -3.25 5.35
C VAL A 43 -5.19 -2.85 6.31
N THR A 44 -6.43 -3.19 5.97
CA THR A 44 -7.61 -2.85 6.75
C THR A 44 -8.29 -4.10 7.28
N HIS A 45 -8.86 -3.99 8.48
CA HIS A 45 -9.80 -4.98 8.98
C HIS A 45 -11.10 -4.85 8.18
N THR A 46 -11.41 -5.78 7.29
CA THR A 46 -12.45 -5.60 6.24
C THR A 46 -13.82 -5.26 6.81
N ILE A 47 -14.21 -5.86 7.94
CA ILE A 47 -15.55 -5.66 8.52
C ILE A 47 -15.67 -4.29 9.23
N VAL A 48 -14.58 -3.76 9.78
CA VAL A 48 -14.61 -2.53 10.61
C VAL A 48 -14.15 -1.32 9.80
N GLY A 49 -13.32 -1.54 8.80
CA GLY A 49 -12.67 -0.48 8.03
C GLY A 49 -11.46 0.15 8.73
N THR A 50 -11.04 -0.35 9.89
CA THR A 50 -9.85 0.17 10.59
C THR A 50 -8.57 -0.23 9.87
N VAL A 51 -7.64 0.72 9.70
CA VAL A 51 -6.30 0.44 9.17
C VAL A 51 -5.47 -0.23 10.26
N ILE A 52 -5.02 -1.45 10.01
CA ILE A 52 -4.24 -2.28 10.95
C ILE A 52 -2.75 -2.35 10.57
N GLY A 53 -2.39 -1.91 9.37
CA GLY A 53 -1.01 -1.73 8.93
C GLY A 53 -0.96 -0.82 7.71
N SER A 54 0.09 -0.03 7.58
CA SER A 54 0.30 0.81 6.41
C SER A 54 1.77 1.07 6.16
N VAL A 55 2.09 1.41 4.91
CA VAL A 55 3.43 1.78 4.49
C VAL A 55 3.34 2.65 3.23
N VAL A 56 4.19 3.68 3.17
CA VAL A 56 4.36 4.49 1.96
C VAL A 56 5.69 4.10 1.33
N GLY A 57 5.68 3.81 0.03
CA GLY A 57 6.90 3.43 -0.66
C GLY A 57 6.71 3.31 -2.17
N VAL A 58 7.83 3.08 -2.85
CA VAL A 58 7.85 2.75 -4.27
C VAL A 58 7.79 1.23 -4.41
N GLY A 59 7.01 0.70 -5.34
CA GLY A 59 7.05 -0.72 -5.68
C GLY A 59 6.18 -1.63 -4.79
N ALA A 60 6.74 -2.80 -4.43
CA ALA A 60 6.20 -3.79 -3.50
C ALA A 60 6.86 -3.66 -2.11
N PRO A 61 6.34 -2.78 -1.23
CA PRO A 61 6.82 -2.75 0.13
C PRO A 61 6.33 -3.98 0.91
N ILE A 62 7.07 -4.35 1.94
CA ILE A 62 6.58 -5.30 2.96
C ILE A 62 5.73 -4.51 3.94
N ILE A 63 4.46 -4.86 4.05
CA ILE A 63 3.53 -4.27 5.02
C ILE A 63 3.57 -5.12 6.28
N ARG A 64 3.88 -4.50 7.42
CA ARG A 64 4.01 -5.17 8.71
C ARG A 64 2.78 -4.88 9.58
N THR A 65 2.13 -5.93 10.08
CA THR A 65 1.00 -5.80 11.02
C THR A 65 1.05 -6.90 12.07
N ASP A 66 0.29 -6.75 13.15
CA ASP A 66 0.20 -7.73 14.24
C ASP A 66 -1.15 -8.45 14.17
N LEU A 67 -1.16 -9.78 14.36
CA LEU A 67 -2.40 -10.57 14.37
C LEU A 67 -3.44 -10.01 15.35
N CYS A 68 -3.03 -9.43 16.49
CA CYS A 68 -3.96 -8.87 17.45
C CYS A 68 -4.61 -7.54 17.00
N LYS A 69 -4.03 -6.85 16.02
CA LYS A 69 -4.73 -5.73 15.36
C LYS A 69 -5.82 -6.24 14.42
N LEU A 70 -5.61 -7.43 13.82
CA LEU A 70 -6.60 -8.09 12.99
C LEU A 70 -7.70 -8.74 13.85
N PHE A 71 -7.35 -9.55 14.84
CA PHE A 71 -8.34 -10.25 15.66
C PHE A 71 -9.00 -9.37 16.71
N GLY A 72 -8.43 -8.21 17.05
CA GLY A 72 -8.91 -7.34 18.12
C GLY A 72 -8.16 -7.56 19.44
N LEU A 73 -7.87 -6.45 20.13
CA LEU A 73 -6.99 -6.45 21.31
C LEU A 73 -7.54 -7.23 22.51
N ASN A 74 -8.84 -7.55 22.56
CA ASN A 74 -9.44 -8.30 23.68
C ASN A 74 -9.86 -9.72 23.29
N TRP A 75 -9.45 -10.18 22.10
CA TRP A 75 -9.84 -11.47 21.58
C TRP A 75 -9.24 -12.61 22.44
N GLY A 76 -10.09 -13.44 23.05
CA GLY A 76 -9.69 -14.56 23.90
C GLY A 76 -9.86 -14.34 25.41
N ASN A 77 -9.90 -13.09 25.90
CA ASN A 77 -10.05 -12.80 27.34
C ASN A 77 -11.50 -12.56 27.78
N SER A 78 -12.35 -11.99 26.91
CA SER A 78 -13.74 -11.63 27.25
C SER A 78 -14.55 -11.27 26.01
N CYS A 79 -14.58 -12.16 25.02
CA CYS A 79 -15.42 -11.95 23.83
C CYS A 79 -16.90 -12.20 24.18
N SER A 80 -17.61 -11.17 24.66
CA SER A 80 -19.07 -11.20 24.65
C SER A 80 -19.54 -11.22 23.20
N GLN A 81 -20.40 -12.16 22.81
CA GLN A 81 -20.95 -12.28 21.45
C GLN A 81 -21.57 -10.98 20.90
N THR A 82 -21.87 -10.01 21.77
CA THR A 82 -22.43 -8.69 21.48
C THR A 82 -21.40 -7.60 21.15
N ALA A 83 -20.09 -7.83 21.32
CA ALA A 83 -19.07 -6.85 20.94
C ALA A 83 -18.75 -6.97 19.44
N LEU A 84 -19.34 -6.07 18.66
CA LEU A 84 -19.07 -5.84 17.24
C LEU A 84 -17.55 -5.89 16.95
N ALA A 85 -17.18 -6.83 16.08
CA ALA A 85 -15.92 -6.91 15.35
C ALA A 85 -14.63 -6.98 16.20
N GLY A 86 -13.99 -8.15 16.15
CA GLY A 86 -12.82 -8.46 16.99
C GLY A 86 -13.04 -9.71 17.86
N CYS A 87 -14.09 -10.46 17.59
CA CYS A 87 -14.28 -11.80 18.09
C CYS A 87 -14.41 -12.69 16.87
N GLY A 88 -13.32 -13.33 16.43
CA GLY A 88 -13.35 -14.20 15.27
C GLY A 88 -14.54 -15.17 15.37
N SER A 89 -15.39 -15.21 14.33
CA SER A 89 -16.55 -16.11 14.27
C SER A 89 -16.07 -17.56 14.25
N GLY A 90 -15.91 -18.21 15.40
CA GLY A 90 -15.36 -19.57 15.39
C GLY A 90 -15.12 -20.26 16.72
N GLY A 91 -15.15 -19.56 17.85
CA GLY A 91 -15.01 -20.20 19.15
C GLY A 91 -13.86 -19.59 19.93
N HIS A 92 -14.04 -19.60 21.24
CA HIS A 92 -13.03 -19.17 22.18
C HIS A 92 -12.03 -20.29 22.39
N PRO A 93 -10.73 -19.98 22.48
CA PRO A 93 -9.82 -20.93 23.11
C PRO A 93 -10.35 -21.20 24.52
N PRO A 94 -10.46 -22.46 24.97
CA PRO A 94 -10.79 -22.75 26.35
C PRO A 94 -9.64 -22.20 27.22
N VAL A 95 -9.80 -20.99 27.75
CA VAL A 95 -8.82 -20.38 28.65
C VAL A 95 -8.91 -21.11 29.98
N THR A 96 -8.19 -22.22 30.07
CA THR A 96 -7.81 -22.78 31.38
C THR A 96 -6.53 -22.07 31.78
N ARG A 97 -6.42 -21.61 33.04
CA ARG A 97 -5.26 -20.87 33.56
C ARG A 97 -3.94 -21.48 33.04
N GLY A 98 -3.28 -20.80 32.10
CA GLY A 98 -2.00 -21.23 31.51
C GLY A 98 -2.05 -22.10 30.24
N ARG A 99 -3.21 -22.35 29.63
CA ARG A 99 -3.34 -22.99 28.30
C ARG A 99 -4.37 -22.24 27.45
N GLY A 100 -3.91 -21.52 26.44
CA GLY A 100 -4.76 -20.79 25.50
C GLY A 100 -3.92 -19.88 24.59
N TYR A 101 -4.53 -19.34 23.55
CA TYR A 101 -3.95 -18.31 22.69
C TYR A 101 -4.94 -17.15 22.58
N GLY A 102 -4.47 -15.95 22.29
CA GLY A 102 -5.36 -14.78 22.25
C GLY A 102 -4.59 -13.48 22.21
N CYS A 103 -5.32 -12.39 22.48
CA CYS A 103 -4.88 -11.02 22.45
C CYS A 103 -5.29 -10.28 23.72
N GLY A 104 -4.50 -9.29 24.13
CA GLY A 104 -4.79 -8.47 25.31
C GLY A 104 -4.26 -9.02 26.63
N ASP A 105 -3.71 -10.22 26.61
CA ASP A 105 -2.94 -10.81 27.70
C ASP A 105 -1.59 -11.28 27.16
N LEU A 106 -0.51 -10.98 27.90
CA LEU A 106 0.85 -11.24 27.45
C LEU A 106 1.13 -12.74 27.27
N ALA A 107 0.62 -13.58 28.18
CA ALA A 107 0.83 -15.02 28.08
C ALA A 107 0.05 -15.60 26.89
N LEU A 108 -1.20 -15.17 26.69
CA LEU A 108 -2.00 -15.59 25.54
C LEU A 108 -1.40 -15.16 24.20
N GLU A 109 -0.86 -13.94 24.10
CA GLU A 109 -0.20 -13.46 22.89
C GLU A 109 1.13 -14.17 22.63
N GLN A 110 1.89 -14.47 23.68
CA GLN A 110 3.09 -15.28 23.56
C GLN A 110 2.74 -16.69 23.07
N GLU A 111 1.65 -17.30 23.53
CA GLU A 111 1.21 -18.61 23.02
C GLU A 111 0.69 -18.56 21.57
N LEU A 112 -0.04 -17.50 21.18
CA LEU A 112 -0.56 -17.30 19.82
C LEU A 112 0.51 -17.40 18.73
N TRP A 113 1.74 -17.02 19.05
CA TRP A 113 2.89 -17.13 18.14
C TRP A 113 3.18 -18.58 17.72
N HIS A 114 2.79 -19.59 18.49
CA HIS A 114 2.97 -20.99 18.11
C HIS A 114 1.84 -21.51 17.20
N THR A 115 0.70 -20.82 17.16
CA THR A 115 -0.48 -21.24 16.38
C THR A 115 -0.29 -20.98 14.90
N GLN A 116 -0.35 -21.97 14.03
CA GLN A 116 -0.23 -21.73 12.58
C GLN A 116 -1.45 -20.97 12.05
N HIS A 117 -1.30 -20.34 10.89
CA HIS A 117 -2.39 -19.64 10.21
C HIS A 117 -2.36 -19.94 8.72
N TYR A 118 -3.53 -19.82 8.11
CA TYR A 118 -3.74 -19.92 6.69
C TYR A 118 -4.77 -18.89 6.26
N ALA A 119 -4.83 -18.55 4.97
CA ALA A 119 -5.81 -17.62 4.46
C ALA A 119 -6.30 -17.99 3.07
N CYS A 120 -7.53 -17.59 2.77
CA CYS A 120 -8.20 -17.84 1.52
C CYS A 120 -8.62 -16.53 0.87
N LEU A 121 -8.36 -16.41 -0.43
CA LEU A 121 -8.72 -15.23 -1.22
C LEU A 121 -10.23 -15.16 -1.43
N ARG A 122 -10.82 -13.96 -1.32
CA ARG A 122 -12.26 -13.72 -1.57
C ARG A 122 -12.68 -14.20 -2.96
N GLU A 123 -11.88 -13.89 -3.98
CA GLU A 123 -12.08 -14.31 -5.36
C GLU A 123 -11.68 -15.78 -5.63
N GLY A 124 -11.63 -16.62 -4.59
CA GLY A 124 -11.36 -18.04 -4.68
C GLY A 124 -12.47 -18.86 -5.36
N GLY A 125 -12.32 -20.18 -5.34
CA GLY A 125 -13.30 -21.10 -5.95
C GLY A 125 -14.71 -20.93 -5.37
N SER A 126 -15.73 -21.17 -6.19
CA SER A 126 -17.14 -21.00 -5.79
C SER A 126 -17.56 -21.86 -4.59
N ASN A 127 -16.86 -22.97 -4.34
CA ASN A 127 -17.08 -23.84 -3.20
C ASN A 127 -16.54 -23.29 -1.87
N CYS A 128 -15.70 -22.26 -1.86
CA CYS A 128 -14.96 -21.82 -0.67
C CYS A 128 -15.75 -21.02 0.37
N ARG A 129 -17.02 -20.70 0.06
CA ARG A 129 -18.08 -19.98 0.81
C ARG A 129 -17.67 -18.61 1.40
N GLY A 130 -18.64 -17.71 1.54
CA GLY A 130 -18.40 -16.27 1.73
C GLY A 130 -17.85 -15.83 3.09
N GLU A 131 -18.23 -14.62 3.49
CA GLU A 131 -17.66 -13.94 4.66
C GLU A 131 -17.81 -14.71 5.98
N GLY A 132 -18.94 -15.40 6.19
CA GLY A 132 -19.18 -16.21 7.39
C GLY A 132 -18.25 -17.42 7.53
N ASP A 133 -17.64 -17.86 6.42
CA ASP A 133 -16.63 -18.91 6.37
C ASP A 133 -15.24 -18.35 6.11
N PHE A 134 -15.05 -17.03 6.11
CA PHE A 134 -13.78 -16.39 5.79
C PHE A 134 -13.18 -16.86 4.45
N TYR A 135 -14.02 -17.23 3.47
CA TYR A 135 -13.54 -17.79 2.20
C TYR A 135 -12.80 -19.13 2.33
N CYS A 136 -12.90 -19.79 3.48
CA CYS A 136 -12.16 -21.00 3.84
C CYS A 136 -13.08 -22.13 4.32
N ALA A 137 -14.23 -22.35 3.67
CA ALA A 137 -15.16 -23.40 4.11
C ALA A 137 -14.62 -24.83 3.98
N PHE A 138 -13.73 -25.07 3.01
CA PHE A 138 -13.18 -26.41 2.75
C PHE A 138 -11.66 -26.37 2.62
N TRP A 139 -11.03 -27.49 2.97
CA TRP A 139 -9.63 -27.71 2.65
C TRP A 139 -9.39 -27.60 1.15
N GLY A 140 -8.29 -26.94 0.78
CA GLY A 140 -7.97 -26.64 -0.60
C GLY A 140 -8.31 -25.20 -1.01
N CYS A 141 -9.15 -24.50 -0.25
CA CYS A 141 -9.47 -23.09 -0.48
C CYS A 141 -8.33 -22.14 -0.09
N GLU A 142 -7.47 -22.55 0.84
CA GLU A 142 -6.36 -21.74 1.30
C GLU A 142 -5.33 -21.52 0.19
N THR A 143 -5.07 -20.25 -0.12
CA THR A 143 -4.04 -19.82 -1.07
C THR A 143 -2.75 -19.43 -0.35
N LEU A 144 -2.85 -19.05 0.92
CA LEU A 144 -1.75 -18.68 1.80
C LEU A 144 -1.69 -19.68 2.95
N ALA A 145 -0.75 -20.62 2.93
CA ALA A 145 -0.51 -21.54 4.04
C ALA A 145 0.92 -22.07 4.01
N LEU A 146 1.48 -22.38 5.19
CA LEU A 146 2.85 -22.91 5.31
C LEU A 146 3.05 -24.22 4.51
N TRP A 147 2.01 -25.04 4.42
CA TRP A 147 2.02 -26.33 3.70
C TRP A 147 1.75 -26.21 2.19
N LYS A 148 1.41 -25.02 1.66
CA LYS A 148 1.22 -24.79 0.23
C LYS A 148 2.55 -24.42 -0.43
N LYS A 149 3.27 -25.43 -0.91
CA LYS A 149 4.54 -25.29 -1.64
C LYS A 149 4.42 -25.91 -3.03
N PRO A 150 4.72 -25.18 -4.13
CA PRO A 150 5.13 -23.78 -4.18
C PRO A 150 4.00 -22.81 -3.75
N LEU A 151 4.35 -21.53 -3.53
CA LEU A 151 3.37 -20.49 -3.17
C LEU A 151 2.25 -20.46 -4.21
N THR A 152 1.01 -20.64 -3.76
CA THR A 152 -0.16 -20.74 -4.64
C THR A 152 -0.87 -19.42 -4.85
N ASP A 153 -0.77 -18.49 -3.91
CA ASP A 153 -1.31 -17.15 -4.06
C ASP A 153 -0.44 -16.31 -5.03
N LYS A 154 -1.07 -15.74 -6.05
CA LYS A 154 -0.39 -14.96 -7.10
C LYS A 154 -0.27 -13.48 -6.76
N LEU A 155 -0.97 -13.03 -5.72
CA LEU A 155 -1.11 -11.62 -5.35
C LEU A 155 -0.45 -11.34 -4.00
N LEU A 156 -0.33 -12.31 -3.11
CA LEU A 156 0.19 -12.04 -1.78
C LEU A 156 1.16 -13.12 -1.33
N HIS A 157 2.22 -12.70 -0.67
CA HIS A 157 3.00 -13.59 0.17
C HIS A 157 2.82 -13.16 1.62
N LEU A 158 2.51 -14.12 2.50
CA LEU A 158 2.26 -13.89 3.91
C LEU A 158 3.19 -14.78 4.73
N THR A 159 3.98 -14.15 5.61
CA THR A 159 4.87 -14.86 6.53
C THR A 159 4.78 -14.30 7.94
N ARG A 160 5.21 -15.10 8.91
CA ARG A 160 5.50 -14.60 10.24
C ARG A 160 6.84 -13.89 10.27
N GLU A 161 6.91 -12.80 11.01
CA GLU A 161 8.17 -12.11 11.27
C GLU A 161 9.01 -12.89 12.29
N VAL A 162 9.86 -13.79 11.82
CA VAL A 162 10.85 -14.45 12.68
C VAL A 162 11.98 -13.45 12.94
N ARG A 163 12.15 -13.00 14.19
CA ARG A 163 13.30 -12.17 14.58
C ARG A 163 14.44 -13.05 15.10
N PRO A 164 15.58 -13.16 14.38
CA PRO A 164 16.74 -13.88 14.90
C PRO A 164 17.29 -13.18 16.14
N GLY A 165 17.57 -13.93 17.21
CA GLY A 165 18.30 -13.43 18.39
C GLY A 165 17.48 -12.66 19.44
N VAL A 166 16.19 -12.40 19.22
CA VAL A 166 15.28 -11.88 20.26
C VAL A 166 14.52 -13.06 20.86
N PRO A 167 14.70 -13.38 22.16
CA PRO A 167 13.86 -14.40 22.79
C PRO A 167 12.40 -13.99 22.62
N LYS A 168 11.59 -14.90 22.07
CA LYS A 168 10.14 -14.78 21.89
C LYS A 168 9.40 -14.20 23.12
N LYS A 169 9.99 -14.32 24.31
CA LYS A 169 9.52 -13.80 25.60
C LYS A 169 9.62 -12.26 25.77
N ASN A 170 10.34 -11.54 24.91
CA ASN A 170 10.56 -10.09 25.04
C ASN A 170 9.61 -9.25 24.15
N CYS A 171 8.35 -9.65 24.05
CA CYS A 171 7.31 -8.85 23.39
C CYS A 171 6.41 -8.17 24.43
N THR A 172 5.60 -7.21 24.00
CA THR A 172 4.56 -6.55 24.81
C THR A 172 3.20 -6.87 24.23
N VAL A 173 2.14 -6.75 25.05
CA VAL A 173 0.75 -6.89 24.61
C VAL A 173 0.50 -6.00 23.37
N GLY A 174 -0.09 -6.57 22.33
CA GLY A 174 -0.35 -5.97 21.03
C GLY A 174 0.84 -5.95 20.06
N ASN A 175 2.00 -6.52 20.42
CA ASN A 175 3.23 -6.49 19.62
C ASN A 175 4.02 -7.80 19.69
N CYS A 176 3.34 -8.94 19.80
CA CYS A 176 3.95 -10.27 19.88
C CYS A 176 3.83 -11.09 18.60
N ASN A 177 2.87 -10.78 17.72
CA ASN A 177 2.40 -11.67 16.67
C ASN A 177 2.45 -11.03 15.29
N PHE A 178 3.62 -10.51 14.92
CA PHE A 178 3.80 -9.83 13.65
C PHE A 178 3.75 -10.78 12.44
N ILE A 179 2.95 -10.38 11.45
CA ILE A 179 2.93 -10.93 10.11
C ILE A 179 3.42 -9.90 9.10
N LEU A 180 4.08 -10.40 8.07
CA LEU A 180 4.64 -9.66 6.96
C LEU A 180 3.81 -9.98 5.71
N LEU A 181 3.27 -8.93 5.10
CA LEU A 181 2.42 -8.99 3.92
C LEU A 181 3.20 -8.38 2.77
N MET A 182 3.54 -9.18 1.76
CA MET A 182 4.30 -8.75 0.59
C MET A 182 3.41 -8.85 -0.64
N PRO A 183 2.88 -7.72 -1.15
CA PRO A 183 2.11 -7.68 -2.39
C PRO A 183 2.96 -8.17 -3.57
N LEU A 184 2.49 -9.22 -4.22
CA LEU A 184 2.96 -9.73 -5.50
C LEU A 184 2.18 -9.05 -6.62
N ALA A 185 2.74 -9.04 -7.84
CA ALA A 185 2.14 -8.33 -8.96
C ALA A 185 1.74 -6.87 -8.59
N TRP A 186 2.57 -6.24 -7.75
CA TRP A 186 2.28 -4.96 -7.08
C TRP A 186 2.02 -3.81 -8.03
N TRP A 187 2.46 -3.92 -9.28
CA TRP A 187 2.32 -2.92 -10.33
C TRP A 187 0.89 -2.87 -10.90
N THR A 188 0.11 -3.95 -10.77
CA THR A 188 -1.22 -4.06 -11.39
C THR A 188 -2.25 -3.12 -10.74
N HIS A 189 -3.24 -2.68 -11.53
CA HIS A 189 -4.35 -1.84 -11.05
C HIS A 189 -5.32 -2.58 -10.10
N GLN A 190 -5.20 -3.90 -10.00
CA GLN A 190 -6.07 -4.72 -9.16
C GLN A 190 -5.97 -4.35 -7.67
N TRP A 191 -4.86 -3.74 -7.25
CA TRP A 191 -4.67 -3.26 -5.87
C TRP A 191 -5.41 -1.96 -5.56
N GLU A 192 -5.84 -1.21 -6.58
CA GLU A 192 -6.57 0.07 -6.39
C GLU A 192 -8.00 -0.19 -5.89
N GLY A 193 -8.64 -1.26 -6.35
CA GLY A 193 -9.94 -1.72 -5.85
C GLY A 193 -9.85 -2.52 -4.54
N GLY A 194 -8.64 -2.78 -4.05
CA GLY A 194 -8.39 -3.65 -2.91
C GLY A 194 -8.51 -5.14 -3.21
N LYS A 195 -7.85 -5.95 -2.38
CA LYS A 195 -7.93 -7.42 -2.41
C LYS A 195 -8.16 -7.94 -0.99
N THR A 196 -9.03 -8.93 -0.84
CA THR A 196 -9.48 -9.39 0.48
C THR A 196 -9.17 -10.86 0.68
N TRP A 197 -8.68 -11.19 1.87
CA TRP A 197 -8.49 -12.56 2.31
C TRP A 197 -9.19 -12.77 3.65
N GLY A 198 -9.66 -14.00 3.88
CA GLY A 198 -10.00 -14.46 5.20
C GLY A 198 -8.87 -15.26 5.80
N LEU A 199 -8.29 -14.77 6.89
CA LEU A 199 -7.24 -15.45 7.65
C LEU A 199 -7.87 -16.27 8.76
N ARG A 200 -7.43 -17.53 8.90
CA ARG A 200 -7.83 -18.45 9.95
C ARG A 200 -6.61 -18.93 10.72
N LEU A 201 -6.80 -19.17 12.02
CA LEU A 201 -5.82 -19.84 12.87
C LEU A 201 -6.10 -21.33 12.86
N TYR A 202 -5.09 -22.14 12.56
CA TYR A 202 -5.21 -23.59 12.51
C TYR A 202 -5.09 -24.18 13.91
N VAL A 203 -6.23 -24.57 14.48
CA VAL A 203 -6.36 -24.99 15.89
C VAL A 203 -7.24 -26.23 15.99
N SER A 204 -7.36 -26.77 17.20
CA SER A 204 -8.34 -27.84 17.46
C SER A 204 -9.74 -27.25 17.61
N GLY A 205 -10.72 -27.84 16.91
CA GLY A 205 -12.09 -27.36 16.89
C GLY A 205 -12.38 -26.51 15.64
N ARG A 206 -13.23 -25.50 15.79
CA ARG A 206 -13.52 -24.56 14.69
C ARG A 206 -12.45 -23.47 14.68
N ASP A 207 -11.81 -23.32 13.52
CA ASP A 207 -10.76 -22.33 13.32
C ASP A 207 -11.34 -20.90 13.38
N PRO A 208 -10.91 -20.07 14.34
CA PRO A 208 -11.28 -18.67 14.36
C PRO A 208 -10.59 -17.94 13.22
N GLY A 209 -11.28 -16.96 12.65
CA GLY A 209 -10.73 -16.17 11.56
C GLY A 209 -11.23 -14.74 11.52
N GLN A 210 -10.61 -13.97 10.63
CA GLN A 210 -10.97 -12.58 10.37
C GLN A 210 -10.62 -12.19 8.94
N LEU A 211 -11.40 -11.27 8.38
CA LEU A 211 -11.17 -10.72 7.04
C LEU A 211 -10.25 -9.50 7.09
N PHE A 212 -9.27 -9.44 6.19
CA PHE A 212 -8.46 -8.26 5.93
C PHE A 212 -8.43 -7.91 4.45
N THR A 213 -8.33 -6.61 4.16
CA THR A 213 -8.23 -6.08 2.80
C THR A 213 -6.92 -5.32 2.66
N ILE A 214 -6.21 -5.52 1.55
CA ILE A 214 -5.03 -4.73 1.19
C ILE A 214 -5.39 -3.84 0.00
N GLN A 215 -5.15 -2.54 0.12
CA GLN A 215 -5.39 -1.57 -0.94
C GLN A 215 -4.14 -0.71 -1.20
N ARG A 216 -3.94 -0.34 -2.46
CA ARG A 216 -2.88 0.56 -2.93
C ARG A 216 -3.49 1.83 -3.50
N GLN A 217 -2.99 2.97 -3.07
CA GLN A 217 -3.34 4.27 -3.64
C GLN A 217 -2.11 4.94 -4.23
N THR A 218 -2.24 5.52 -5.42
CA THR A 218 -1.16 6.33 -6.00
C THR A 218 -1.14 7.68 -5.31
N LEU A 219 0.00 8.03 -4.69
CA LEU A 219 0.18 9.35 -4.11
C LEU A 219 0.54 10.35 -5.20
N THR A 220 -0.26 11.41 -5.33
CA THR A 220 0.05 12.51 -6.23
C THR A 220 1.31 13.21 -5.73
N ARG A 221 2.38 13.15 -6.52
CA ARG A 221 3.60 13.92 -6.25
C ARG A 221 3.24 15.40 -6.29
N ARG A 222 3.40 16.12 -5.18
CA ARG A 222 3.43 17.58 -5.23
C ARG A 222 4.67 17.98 -6.01
N LEU A 223 4.48 18.47 -7.22
CA LEU A 223 5.52 19.21 -7.92
C LEU A 223 5.73 20.48 -7.11
N ASN A 224 6.81 20.57 -6.35
CA ASN A 224 7.31 21.89 -5.95
C ASN A 224 7.87 22.49 -7.24
N PRO A 225 7.24 23.53 -7.82
CA PRO A 225 7.88 24.23 -8.92
C PRO A 225 9.16 24.83 -8.36
N ILE A 226 10.30 24.27 -8.78
CA ILE A 226 11.57 24.97 -8.69
C ILE A 226 11.36 26.16 -9.63
N GLY A 227 11.08 27.33 -9.06
CA GLY A 227 10.93 28.57 -9.80
C GLY A 227 12.17 28.82 -10.67
N PRO A 228 12.10 29.73 -11.65
CA PRO A 228 13.21 29.99 -12.55
C PRO A 228 14.49 30.19 -11.74
N LEU A 229 15.53 29.44 -12.10
CA LEU A 229 16.88 29.66 -11.60
C LEU A 229 17.15 31.15 -11.72
N ARG A 230 17.35 31.84 -10.59
CA ARG A 230 17.80 33.23 -10.63
C ARG A 230 19.09 33.23 -11.45
N PRO A 231 19.25 34.13 -12.43
CA PRO A 231 20.54 34.29 -13.09
C PRO A 231 21.60 34.42 -12.00
N LEU A 232 22.61 33.56 -12.04
CA LEU A 232 23.82 33.81 -11.26
C LEU A 232 24.27 35.20 -11.67
N ASP A 233 24.21 36.15 -10.74
CA ASP A 233 24.85 37.44 -10.92
C ASP A 233 26.29 37.13 -11.30
N LYS A 234 26.66 37.45 -12.55
CA LYS A 234 28.02 37.23 -13.04
C LYS A 234 28.93 37.91 -12.01
N PRO A 235 29.92 37.21 -11.42
CA PRO A 235 30.96 37.88 -10.67
C PRO A 235 31.52 38.97 -11.58
N GLY A 236 31.43 40.22 -11.13
CA GLY A 236 32.02 41.35 -11.84
C GLY A 236 33.45 40.97 -12.17
N MET A 237 33.78 41.02 -13.46
CA MET A 237 35.13 40.76 -13.95
C MET A 237 36.09 41.63 -13.12
N PRO A 238 37.14 41.06 -12.49
CA PRO A 238 38.08 41.86 -11.72
C PRO A 238 38.61 42.97 -12.62
N SER A 239 38.42 44.22 -12.20
CA SER A 239 39.03 45.36 -12.89
C SER A 239 40.54 45.13 -12.92
N LEU A 240 41.11 45.06 -14.13
CA LEU A 240 42.55 45.00 -14.33
C LEU A 240 43.23 46.11 -13.50
N PRO A 241 44.34 45.83 -12.83
CA PRO A 241 45.12 46.86 -12.16
C PRO A 241 45.46 47.96 -13.15
N GLN A 242 45.04 49.19 -12.86
CA GLN A 242 45.49 50.34 -13.62
C GLN A 242 47.00 50.48 -13.41
N HIS A 243 47.78 50.27 -14.47
CA HIS A 243 49.20 50.60 -14.46
C HIS A 243 49.36 52.10 -14.16
N PRO A 244 50.22 52.49 -13.21
CA PRO A 244 50.52 53.89 -12.98
C PRO A 244 51.07 54.52 -14.25
N ALA A 245 50.53 55.68 -14.63
CA ALA A 245 51.06 56.47 -15.73
C ALA A 245 52.55 56.82 -15.45
N PRO A 246 53.44 56.75 -16.46
CA PRO A 246 54.84 57.08 -16.27
C PRO A 246 55.02 58.54 -15.82
N ALA A 247 55.86 58.73 -14.79
CA ALA A 247 56.17 60.02 -14.22
C ALA A 247 56.79 60.95 -15.28
N LYS A 248 56.27 62.18 -15.34
CA LYS A 248 56.79 63.25 -16.20
C LYS A 248 58.21 63.63 -15.74
N PRO A 249 59.20 63.72 -16.64
CA PRO A 249 60.57 64.03 -16.26
C PRO A 249 60.68 65.47 -15.73
N PRO A 250 61.54 65.71 -14.72
CA PRO A 250 61.72 67.02 -14.13
C PRO A 250 62.46 67.94 -15.11
N GLY A 251 61.81 69.02 -15.51
CA GLY A 251 62.48 70.18 -16.08
C GLY A 251 63.00 71.06 -14.95
N SER A 252 64.32 71.19 -14.87
CA SER A 252 64.99 72.31 -14.20
C SER A 252 65.17 73.45 -15.22
N PRO A 253 65.18 74.73 -14.81
CA PRO A 253 65.61 75.82 -15.67
C PRO A 253 67.09 75.68 -16.08
#